data_AF-A0AAU6AHI6-F1
#
_entry.id   AF-A0AAU6AHI6-F1
#
_cell.length_a   1.000
_cell.length_b   1.000
_cell.length_c   1.000
_cell.angle_alpha   90.00
_cell.angle_beta   90.00
_cell.angle_gamma   90.00
#
_symmetry.space_group_name_H-M   'P 1'
#
loop_
_entity.id
_entity.type
_entity.pdbx_description
1 polymer ?
#
loop_
_entity_poly.entity_id
_entity_poly.type
_entity_poly.pdbx_seq_one_letter_code
_entity_poly.pdbx_strand_id
1 'polypeptide(L)'
;MTTNLRPRRFRLADPAWDAVVLPLHRVRPGTPVSSLPRLRDHIWQLSYLDHLDTASSLTFSWWDVPEELRGPLKRVAFAVLNLPAPAVLLERGATSTRPTLSASSVLKMLRAWRDFSRWLDERQVHRLEDVDRALLEEYGQLVTRRARGVRQNRRELYELTRAWAYAPFLLPCDRLVMPPWEDEGAAITDHLLGE
;
A
#
# COMPACT_ATOMS: atom_id res chain seq x y z
N MET A 1 -37.28 5.05 18.98
CA MET A 1 -36.80 5.57 17.68
C MET A 1 -35.40 5.02 17.46
N THR A 2 -35.29 3.90 16.74
CA THR A 2 -34.02 3.21 16.50
C THR A 2 -33.46 3.73 15.18
N THR A 3 -32.42 4.58 15.25
CA THR A 3 -31.71 5.07 14.07
C THR A 3 -31.00 3.90 13.41
N ASN A 4 -31.62 3.35 12.35
CA ASN A 4 -30.97 2.43 11.44
C ASN A 4 -29.82 3.18 10.74
N LEU A 5 -28.63 3.08 11.31
CA LEU A 5 -27.38 3.39 10.62
C LEU A 5 -27.26 2.40 9.47
N ARG A 6 -27.75 2.77 8.28
CA ARG A 6 -27.42 2.06 7.05
C ARG A 6 -25.90 1.99 6.98
N PRO A 7 -25.29 0.80 6.80
CA PRO A 7 -23.86 0.73 6.58
C PRO A 7 -23.55 1.59 5.34
N ARG A 8 -22.64 2.56 5.49
CA ARG A 8 -22.09 3.28 4.34
C ARG A 8 -21.56 2.24 3.38
N ARG A 9 -22.24 2.03 2.25
CA ARG A 9 -21.72 1.20 1.17
C ARG A 9 -20.52 1.93 0.60
N PHE A 10 -19.32 1.57 1.07
CA PHE A 10 -18.09 2.00 0.43
C PHE A 10 -18.10 1.48 -1.00
N ARG A 11 -17.88 2.36 -1.98
CA ARG A 11 -17.68 1.93 -3.36
C ARG A 11 -16.34 1.22 -3.42
N LEU A 12 -16.34 -0.03 -3.88
CA LEU A 12 -15.10 -0.79 -4.06
C LEU A 12 -14.26 -0.16 -5.17
N ALA A 13 -12.95 -0.14 -4.97
CA ALA A 13 -11.95 0.28 -5.93
C ALA A 13 -11.77 -0.80 -6.98
N ASP A 14 -12.63 -0.76 -7.99
CA ASP A 14 -12.57 -1.61 -9.18
C ASP A 14 -12.40 -0.74 -10.44
N PRO A 15 -11.23 -0.08 -10.59
CA PRO A 15 -10.95 0.76 -11.76
C PRO A 15 -10.79 -0.12 -13.01
N ALA A 16 -11.26 0.40 -14.15
CA ALA A 16 -10.95 -0.18 -15.44
C ALA A 16 -9.42 -0.19 -15.68
N TRP A 17 -8.94 -1.16 -16.46
CA TRP A 17 -7.51 -1.31 -16.76
C TRP A 17 -6.92 -0.12 -17.53
N ASP A 18 -7.75 0.65 -18.22
CA ASP A 18 -7.36 1.88 -18.87
C ASP A 18 -7.44 3.11 -17.95
N ALA A 19 -7.84 2.99 -16.68
CA ALA A 19 -7.94 4.14 -15.77
C ALA A 19 -6.57 4.81 -15.55
N VAL A 20 -6.55 6.15 -15.51
CA VAL A 20 -5.35 6.93 -15.13
C VAL A 20 -5.05 6.66 -13.66
N VAL A 21 -3.82 6.25 -13.36
CA VAL A 21 -3.41 5.85 -12.00
C VAL A 21 -3.21 7.06 -11.10
N LEU A 22 -2.61 8.12 -11.65
CA LEU A 22 -2.25 9.32 -10.89
C LEU A 22 -3.47 10.26 -10.78
N PRO A 23 -3.83 10.73 -9.58
CA PRO A 23 -4.94 11.67 -9.41
C PRO A 23 -4.64 12.97 -10.14
N LEU A 24 -5.49 13.36 -11.11
CA LEU A 24 -5.22 14.49 -11.99
C LEU A 24 -4.97 15.81 -11.26
N HIS A 25 -5.64 16.03 -10.12
CA HIS A 25 -5.47 17.23 -9.29
C HIS A 25 -4.10 17.29 -8.57
N ARG A 26 -3.31 16.21 -8.61
CA ARG A 26 -1.97 16.10 -8.00
C ARG A 26 -0.85 16.00 -9.02
N VAL A 27 -1.21 15.88 -10.29
CA VAL A 27 -0.25 15.81 -11.38
C VAL A 27 0.30 17.21 -11.65
N ARG A 28 1.56 17.30 -12.05
CA ARG A 28 2.19 18.55 -12.48
C ARG A 28 1.34 19.28 -13.54
N PRO A 29 1.05 20.59 -13.36
CA PRO A 29 0.30 21.37 -14.35
C PRO A 29 0.91 21.27 -15.76
N GLY A 30 0.05 21.18 -16.78
CA GLY A 30 0.49 21.07 -18.18
C GLY A 30 0.89 19.67 -18.63
N THR A 31 0.93 18.68 -17.74
CA THR A 31 1.19 17.28 -18.13
C THR A 31 0.01 16.74 -18.95
N PRO A 32 0.22 16.28 -20.20
CA PRO A 32 -0.84 15.68 -20.99
C PRO A 32 -1.41 14.41 -20.32
N VAL A 33 -2.74 14.26 -20.28
CA VAL A 33 -3.38 13.06 -19.72
C VAL A 33 -2.96 11.77 -20.46
N SER A 34 -2.61 11.89 -21.75
CA SER A 34 -2.11 10.78 -22.57
C SER A 34 -0.72 10.29 -22.16
N SER A 35 0.10 11.10 -21.46
CA SER A 35 1.41 10.68 -20.96
C SER A 35 1.36 10.09 -19.55
N LEU A 36 0.20 10.13 -18.88
CA LEU A 36 0.04 9.59 -17.54
C LEU A 36 -0.13 8.07 -17.58
N PRO A 37 0.49 7.34 -16.62
CA PRO A 37 0.39 5.89 -16.58
C PRO A 37 -1.05 5.44 -16.34
N ARG A 38 -1.46 4.41 -17.08
CA ARG A 38 -2.71 3.68 -16.88
C ARG A 38 -2.50 2.45 -16.02
N LEU A 39 -3.57 1.92 -15.46
CA LEU A 39 -3.52 0.76 -14.57
C LEU A 39 -2.89 -0.46 -15.27
N ARG A 40 -3.20 -0.69 -16.55
CA ARG A 40 -2.62 -1.77 -17.36
C ARG A 40 -1.11 -1.65 -17.57
N ASP A 41 -0.57 -0.44 -17.55
CA ASP A 41 0.83 -0.21 -17.90
C ASP A 41 1.77 -0.89 -16.91
N HIS A 42 2.84 -1.51 -17.41
CA HIS A 42 3.82 -2.20 -16.56
C HIS A 42 4.88 -1.25 -16.00
N ILE A 43 4.90 0.01 -16.44
CA ILE A 43 5.83 1.01 -15.96
C ILE A 43 5.01 2.22 -15.52
N TRP A 44 5.12 2.59 -14.25
CA TRP A 44 4.48 3.79 -13.72
C TRP A 44 5.54 4.87 -13.51
N GLN A 45 5.42 5.96 -14.27
CA GLN A 45 6.23 7.15 -14.06
C GLN A 45 5.60 8.02 -12.97
N LEU A 46 6.16 8.00 -11.77
CA LEU A 46 5.63 8.70 -10.60
C LEU A 46 6.17 10.13 -10.47
N SER A 47 7.19 10.50 -11.27
CA SER A 47 7.73 11.87 -11.27
C SER A 47 6.68 12.92 -11.63
N TYR A 48 5.60 12.55 -12.33
CA TYR A 48 4.47 13.43 -12.60
C TYR A 48 3.70 13.89 -11.34
N LEU A 49 3.86 13.21 -10.20
CA LEU A 49 3.34 13.65 -8.90
C LEU A 49 4.25 14.68 -8.21
N ASP A 50 5.47 14.90 -8.70
CA ASP A 50 6.36 15.92 -8.19
C ASP A 50 6.19 17.21 -8.99
N HIS A 51 6.03 18.33 -8.28
CA HIS A 51 5.91 19.64 -8.89
C HIS A 51 7.28 20.29 -9.16
N LEU A 52 8.37 19.69 -8.66
CA LEU A 52 9.73 20.20 -8.81
C LEU A 52 10.42 19.62 -10.05
N ASP A 53 11.04 20.50 -10.85
CA ASP A 53 11.74 20.16 -12.12
C ASP A 53 13.01 19.32 -11.94
N THR A 54 13.47 19.13 -10.70
CA THR A 54 14.73 18.44 -10.38
C THR A 54 14.55 16.99 -9.94
N ALA A 55 13.33 16.44 -10.02
CA ALA A 55 13.08 15.06 -9.62
C ALA A 55 13.81 14.07 -10.56
N SER A 56 14.78 13.34 -9.99
CA SER A 56 15.31 12.09 -10.56
C SER A 56 14.15 11.20 -11.04
N SER A 57 14.33 10.45 -12.14
CA SER A 57 13.28 9.58 -12.67
C SER A 57 12.70 8.65 -11.59
N LEU A 58 11.47 8.92 -11.13
CA LEU A 58 10.77 8.16 -10.10
C LEU A 58 9.87 7.12 -10.79
N THR A 59 10.48 6.12 -11.39
CA THR A 59 9.76 5.07 -12.10
C THR A 59 9.64 3.79 -11.27
N PHE A 60 8.50 3.13 -11.35
CA PHE A 60 8.29 1.79 -10.80
C PHE A 60 7.95 0.80 -11.92
N SER A 61 8.64 -0.34 -11.95
CA SER A 61 8.40 -1.44 -12.89
C SER A 61 7.58 -2.54 -12.22
N TRP A 62 6.45 -2.89 -12.81
CA TRP A 62 5.59 -4.00 -12.40
C TRP A 62 6.05 -5.35 -12.92
N TRP A 63 7.01 -5.39 -13.86
CA TRP A 63 7.64 -6.64 -14.29
C TRP A 63 8.38 -7.34 -13.15
N ASP A 64 8.81 -6.55 -12.17
CA ASP A 64 9.48 -7.04 -10.97
C ASP A 64 8.54 -7.70 -9.95
N VAL A 65 7.22 -7.61 -10.17
CA VAL A 65 6.17 -8.19 -9.32
C VAL A 65 5.65 -9.47 -9.98
N PRO A 66 5.49 -10.58 -9.22
CA PRO A 66 4.88 -11.82 -9.70
C PRO A 66 3.55 -11.56 -10.41
N GLU A 67 3.28 -12.30 -11.48
CA GLU A 67 2.20 -12.00 -12.43
C GLU A 67 0.82 -12.00 -11.76
N GLU A 68 0.57 -13.01 -10.93
CA GLU A 68 -0.69 -13.26 -10.24
C GLU A 68 -0.99 -12.18 -9.20
N LEU A 69 0.05 -11.65 -8.54
CA LEU A 69 -0.08 -10.60 -7.53
C LEU A 69 -0.08 -9.18 -8.12
N ARG A 70 0.34 -9.01 -9.38
CA ARG A 70 0.48 -7.71 -10.04
C ARG A 70 -0.84 -6.96 -10.11
N GLY A 71 -1.91 -7.63 -10.56
CA GLY A 71 -3.22 -7.01 -10.72
C GLY A 71 -3.84 -6.53 -9.41
N PRO A 72 -3.95 -7.41 -8.40
CA PRO A 72 -4.39 -7.02 -7.05
C PRO A 72 -3.58 -5.84 -6.49
N LEU A 73 -2.25 -5.91 -6.49
CA LEU A 73 -1.41 -4.84 -5.95
C LEU A 73 -1.54 -3.51 -6.70
N LYS A 74 -1.78 -3.53 -8.01
CA LYS A 74 -2.10 -2.32 -8.79
C LYS A 74 -3.41 -1.69 -8.33
N ARG A 75 -4.46 -2.48 -8.06
CA ARG A 75 -5.74 -1.97 -7.52
C ARG A 75 -5.59 -1.42 -6.11
N VAL A 76 -4.80 -2.07 -5.25
CA VAL A 76 -4.46 -1.53 -3.92
C VAL A 76 -3.73 -0.19 -4.06
N ALA A 77 -2.73 -0.09 -4.94
CA ALA A 77 -2.00 1.15 -5.17
C ALA A 77 -2.91 2.27 -5.70
N PHE A 78 -3.82 1.93 -6.62
CA PHE A 78 -4.81 2.86 -7.15
C PHE A 78 -5.71 3.41 -6.03
N ALA A 79 -6.19 2.55 -5.13
CA ALA A 79 -6.99 2.95 -3.97
C ALA A 79 -6.22 3.91 -3.06
N VAL A 80 -4.95 3.59 -2.73
CA VAL A 80 -4.10 4.47 -1.91
C VAL A 80 -3.91 5.85 -2.54
N LEU A 81 -3.77 5.92 -3.87
CA LEU A 81 -3.54 7.17 -4.56
C LEU A 81 -4.81 8.02 -4.70
N ASN A 82 -5.96 7.39 -4.93
CA ASN A 82 -7.18 8.08 -5.37
C ASN A 82 -8.28 8.19 -4.29
N LEU A 83 -8.19 7.44 -3.19
CA LEU A 83 -9.17 7.50 -2.10
C LEU A 83 -8.61 8.22 -0.87
N PRO A 84 -9.47 8.86 -0.06
CA PRO A 84 -9.06 9.42 1.23
C PRO A 84 -8.36 8.39 2.10
N ALA A 85 -7.36 8.83 2.86
CA ALA A 85 -6.69 7.97 3.83
C ALA A 85 -7.70 7.41 4.86
N PRO A 86 -7.74 6.08 5.08
CA PRO A 86 -8.55 5.46 6.11
C PRO A 86 -8.25 6.03 7.50
N ALA A 87 -9.29 6.16 8.34
CA ALA A 87 -9.18 6.76 9.68
C ALA A 87 -8.10 6.08 10.55
N VAL A 88 -7.98 4.74 10.48
CA VAL A 88 -6.96 3.97 11.20
C VAL A 88 -5.52 4.43 10.91
N LEU A 89 -5.23 4.99 9.71
CA LEU A 89 -3.92 5.55 9.39
C LEU A 89 -3.73 6.98 9.89
N LEU A 90 -4.83 7.71 10.10
CA LEU A 90 -4.84 9.10 10.57
C LEU A 90 -4.77 9.17 12.10
N GLU A 91 -5.47 8.29 12.80
CA GLU A 91 -5.50 8.21 14.27
C GLU A 91 -4.11 7.85 14.84
N ARG A 92 -3.36 6.97 14.15
CA ARG A 92 -1.96 6.67 14.47
C ARG A 92 -0.99 7.84 14.21
N GLY A 93 -1.44 8.81 13.42
CA GLY A 93 -0.62 9.81 12.78
C GLY A 93 -0.74 11.20 13.37
N ALA A 94 -1.01 11.34 14.68
CA ALA A 94 -1.27 12.59 15.40
C ALA A 94 -0.18 13.70 15.28
N THR A 95 0.83 13.53 14.43
CA THR A 95 1.75 14.61 14.03
C THR A 95 2.35 14.51 12.62
N SER A 96 2.04 13.50 11.76
CA SER A 96 2.77 13.41 10.48
C SER A 96 2.17 12.58 9.33
N THR A 97 0.96 12.02 9.43
CA THR A 97 0.37 11.39 8.23
C THR A 97 -0.19 12.49 7.34
N ARG A 98 0.59 12.95 6.37
CA ARG A 98 0.07 13.81 5.30
C ARG A 98 -1.12 13.08 4.65
N PRO A 99 -2.25 13.77 4.38
CA PRO A 99 -3.42 13.14 3.76
C PRO A 99 -3.12 12.52 2.39
N THR A 100 -1.99 12.87 1.77
CA THR A 100 -1.53 12.35 0.49
C THR A 100 -0.03 12.00 0.54
N LEU A 101 0.36 10.89 -0.11
CA LEU A 101 1.75 10.44 -0.21
C LEU A 101 2.51 11.19 -1.31
N SER A 102 3.72 11.69 -1.04
CA SER A 102 4.60 12.21 -2.10
C SER A 102 5.03 11.12 -3.09
N ALA A 103 5.50 11.51 -4.28
CA ALA A 103 6.00 10.57 -5.31
C ALA A 103 7.02 9.57 -4.74
N SER A 104 8.01 10.06 -3.98
CA SER A 104 9.02 9.24 -3.31
C SER A 104 8.46 8.30 -2.26
N SER A 105 7.38 8.68 -1.57
CA SER A 105 6.70 7.80 -0.61
C SER A 105 5.90 6.71 -1.32
N VAL A 106 5.23 7.04 -2.43
CA VAL A 106 4.54 6.05 -3.28
C VAL A 106 5.55 5.03 -3.83
N LEU A 107 6.70 5.49 -4.33
CA LEU A 107 7.73 4.58 -4.84
C LEU A 107 8.25 3.62 -3.76
N LYS A 108 8.43 4.10 -2.53
CA LYS A 108 8.89 3.27 -1.39
C LYS A 108 7.82 2.25 -0.98
N MET A 109 6.56 2.66 -0.96
CA MET A 109 5.41 1.76 -0.75
C MET A 109 5.38 0.64 -1.79
N LEU A 110 5.44 0.98 -3.08
CA LEU A 110 5.41 -0.01 -4.16
C LEU A 110 6.60 -0.98 -4.09
N ARG A 111 7.80 -0.49 -3.71
CA ARG A 111 8.98 -1.34 -3.50
C ARG A 111 8.80 -2.30 -2.33
N ALA A 112 8.23 -1.84 -1.22
CA ALA A 112 7.93 -2.72 -0.08
C ALA A 112 6.95 -3.83 -0.48
N TRP A 113 5.90 -3.50 -1.23
CA TRP A 113 4.93 -4.49 -1.71
C TRP A 113 5.51 -5.44 -2.75
N ARG A 114 6.41 -4.97 -3.62
CA ARG A 114 7.18 -5.84 -4.51
C ARG A 114 8.00 -6.84 -3.70
N ASP A 115 8.77 -6.38 -2.73
CA ASP A 115 9.64 -7.23 -1.91
C ASP A 115 8.81 -8.28 -1.15
N PHE A 116 7.66 -7.88 -0.60
CA PHE A 116 6.68 -8.79 0.00
C PHE A 116 6.11 -9.80 -1.01
N SER A 117 5.70 -9.35 -2.19
CA SER A 117 5.13 -10.23 -3.22
C SER A 117 6.12 -11.30 -3.71
N ARG A 118 7.41 -10.97 -3.82
CA ARG A 118 8.45 -11.94 -4.15
C ARG A 118 8.62 -12.98 -3.05
N TRP A 119 8.57 -12.55 -1.80
CA TRP A 119 8.63 -13.45 -0.65
C TRP A 119 7.42 -14.39 -0.56
N LEU A 120 6.24 -13.93 -0.98
CA LEU A 120 5.04 -14.77 -1.12
C LEU A 120 5.18 -15.79 -2.26
N ASP A 121 5.74 -15.36 -3.39
CA ASP A 121 5.99 -16.21 -4.57
C ASP A 121 6.95 -17.38 -4.24
N GLU A 122 8.00 -17.10 -3.47
CA GLU A 122 8.90 -18.12 -2.91
C GLU A 122 8.16 -19.16 -2.04
N ARG A 123 7.00 -18.80 -1.48
CA ARG A 123 6.11 -19.66 -0.67
C ARG A 123 4.90 -20.18 -1.45
N GLN A 124 4.86 -19.95 -2.76
CA GLN A 124 3.77 -20.36 -3.65
C GLN A 124 2.40 -19.76 -3.25
N VAL A 125 2.42 -18.57 -2.66
CA VAL A 125 1.22 -17.80 -2.32
C VAL A 125 0.99 -16.74 -3.40
N HIS A 126 0.00 -16.98 -4.26
CA HIS A 126 -0.22 -16.19 -5.47
C HIS A 126 -1.46 -15.27 -5.41
N ARG A 127 -2.20 -15.28 -4.29
CA ARG A 127 -3.39 -14.43 -4.07
C ARG A 127 -3.26 -13.70 -2.75
N LEU A 128 -3.64 -12.42 -2.73
CA LEU A 128 -3.58 -11.61 -1.50
C LEU A 128 -4.55 -12.11 -0.43
N GLU A 129 -5.72 -12.61 -0.82
CA GLU A 129 -6.71 -13.15 0.12
C GLU A 129 -6.29 -14.47 0.79
N ASP A 130 -5.30 -15.17 0.22
CA ASP A 130 -4.72 -16.38 0.81
C ASP A 130 -3.63 -16.04 1.85
N VAL A 131 -3.27 -14.76 2.00
CA VAL A 131 -2.32 -14.30 3.02
C VAL A 131 -3.01 -14.27 4.38
N ASP A 132 -2.65 -15.22 5.23
CA ASP A 132 -3.15 -15.30 6.61
C ASP A 132 -2.25 -14.55 7.62
N ARG A 133 -2.66 -14.60 8.89
CA ARG A 133 -1.91 -13.97 9.99
C ARG A 133 -0.52 -14.59 10.15
N ALA A 134 -0.37 -15.90 10.02
CA ALA A 134 0.89 -16.60 10.24
C ALA A 134 1.94 -16.21 9.20
N LEU A 135 1.55 -16.08 7.92
CA LEU A 135 2.41 -15.57 6.87
C LEU A 135 2.87 -14.14 7.15
N LEU A 136 1.97 -13.28 7.62
CA LEU A 136 2.35 -11.92 8.00
C LEU A 136 3.30 -11.93 9.20
N GLU A 137 3.10 -12.78 10.20
CA GLU A 137 4.03 -12.94 11.34
C GLU A 137 5.42 -13.35 10.87
N GLU A 138 5.52 -14.35 10.00
CA GLU A 138 6.78 -14.81 9.43
C GLU A 138 7.50 -13.69 8.65
N TYR A 139 6.76 -12.96 7.81
CA TYR A 139 7.31 -11.81 7.08
C TYR A 139 7.80 -10.71 8.03
N GLY A 140 7.04 -10.42 9.09
CA GLY A 140 7.39 -9.44 10.12
C GLY A 140 8.71 -9.76 10.81
N GLN A 141 8.90 -11.03 11.16
CA GLN A 141 10.15 -11.53 11.74
C GLN A 141 11.32 -11.41 10.76
N LEU A 142 11.11 -11.79 9.50
CA LEU A 142 12.12 -11.65 8.44
C LEU A 142 12.57 -10.20 8.31
N VAL A 143 11.64 -9.26 8.17
CA VAL A 143 11.93 -7.83 8.01
C VAL A 143 12.71 -7.31 9.21
N THR A 144 12.31 -7.68 10.43
CA THR A 144 12.96 -7.22 11.66
C THR A 144 14.41 -7.72 11.78
N ARG A 145 14.71 -8.92 11.28
CA ARG A 145 16.06 -9.51 11.27
C ARG A 145 17.00 -8.93 10.20
N ARG A 146 16.50 -8.17 9.22
CA ARG A 146 17.34 -7.55 8.18
C ARG A 146 18.23 -6.45 8.78
N ALA A 147 19.50 -6.45 8.39
CA ALA A 147 20.49 -5.43 8.77
C ALA A 147 20.32 -4.09 8.03
N ARG A 148 19.09 -3.52 8.02
CA ARG A 148 18.75 -2.24 7.38
C ARG A 148 18.39 -1.12 8.38
N GLY A 149 18.41 -1.44 9.68
CA GLY A 149 18.08 -0.54 10.78
C GLY A 149 16.59 -0.49 11.11
N VAL A 150 16.28 -0.33 12.40
CA VAL A 150 14.92 -0.43 12.96
C VAL A 150 13.91 0.50 12.27
N ARG A 151 14.31 1.74 11.96
CA ARG A 151 13.42 2.71 11.29
C ARG A 151 13.01 2.27 9.89
N GLN A 152 13.93 1.67 9.13
CA GLN A 152 13.66 1.19 7.78
C GLN A 152 12.79 -0.06 7.81
N ASN A 153 13.05 -0.97 8.76
CA ASN A 153 12.25 -2.17 8.97
C ASN A 153 10.80 -1.82 9.36
N ARG A 154 10.61 -0.92 10.34
CA ARG A 154 9.28 -0.42 10.74
C ARG A 154 8.54 0.24 9.58
N ARG A 155 9.24 0.99 8.73
CA ARG A 155 8.64 1.60 7.55
C ARG A 155 8.13 0.56 6.58
N GLU A 156 8.90 -0.48 6.28
CA GLU A 156 8.49 -1.55 5.36
C GLU A 156 7.22 -2.25 5.85
N LEU A 157 7.14 -2.60 7.14
CA LEU A 157 5.95 -3.18 7.76
C LEU A 157 4.75 -2.24 7.71
N TYR A 158 4.99 -0.94 7.92
CA TYR A 158 3.94 0.07 7.83
C TYR A 158 3.33 0.20 6.42
N GLU A 159 4.07 -0.09 5.35
CA GLU A 159 3.48 -0.09 4.01
C GLU A 159 2.52 -1.28 3.81
N LEU A 160 2.71 -2.41 4.51
CA LEU A 160 1.73 -3.51 4.53
C LEU A 160 0.51 -3.18 5.39
N THR A 161 0.72 -2.53 6.53
CA THR A 161 -0.37 -1.92 7.32
C THR A 161 -1.22 -1.00 6.45
N ARG A 162 -0.60 -0.18 5.60
CA ARG A 162 -1.31 0.68 4.66
C ARG A 162 -2.17 -0.12 3.69
N ALA A 163 -1.66 -1.20 3.11
CA ALA A 163 -2.44 -2.05 2.21
C ALA A 163 -3.68 -2.63 2.93
N TRP A 164 -3.50 -3.18 4.14
CA TRP A 164 -4.60 -3.67 4.96
C TRP A 164 -5.62 -2.58 5.33
N ALA A 165 -5.18 -1.39 5.71
CA ALA A 165 -6.07 -0.30 6.11
C ALA A 165 -7.06 0.11 5.01
N TYR A 166 -6.70 -0.11 3.73
CA TYR A 166 -7.58 0.15 2.60
C TYR A 166 -8.56 -1.01 2.30
N ALA A 167 -8.46 -2.16 2.97
CA ALA A 167 -9.31 -3.34 2.74
C ALA A 167 -10.83 -3.05 2.63
N PRO A 168 -11.44 -2.15 3.44
CA PRO A 168 -12.86 -1.81 3.30
C PRO A 168 -13.25 -1.24 1.92
N PHE A 169 -12.29 -0.72 1.17
CA PHE A 169 -12.46 -0.14 -0.16
C PHE A 169 -12.03 -1.09 -1.28
N LEU A 170 -11.53 -2.29 -0.99
CA LEU A 170 -10.98 -3.19 -1.99
C LEU A 170 -11.95 -4.34 -2.32
N LEU A 171 -11.78 -4.95 -3.50
CA LEU A 171 -12.41 -6.23 -3.81
C LEU A 171 -11.96 -7.29 -2.81
N PRO A 172 -12.79 -8.28 -2.44
CA PRO A 172 -12.41 -9.32 -1.48
C PRO A 172 -11.05 -9.99 -1.77
N CYS A 173 -10.79 -10.30 -3.03
CA CYS A 173 -9.56 -10.96 -3.47
C CYS A 173 -8.27 -10.11 -3.37
N ASP A 174 -8.42 -8.79 -3.18
CA ASP A 174 -7.30 -7.85 -3.08
C ASP A 174 -6.96 -7.50 -1.62
N ARG A 175 -7.71 -8.03 -0.65
CA ARG A 175 -7.57 -7.67 0.76
C ARG A 175 -6.51 -8.50 1.43
N LEU A 176 -5.70 -7.83 2.26
CA LEU A 176 -4.90 -8.47 3.29
C LEU A 176 -5.73 -8.56 4.58
N VAL A 177 -5.44 -9.57 5.40
CA VAL A 177 -5.89 -9.62 6.79
C VAL A 177 -5.13 -8.58 7.64
N MET A 178 -5.62 -8.32 8.86
CA MET A 178 -4.95 -7.41 9.79
C MET A 178 -3.55 -7.93 10.12
N PRO A 179 -2.48 -7.14 9.86
CA PRO A 179 -1.15 -7.56 10.24
C PRO A 179 -1.00 -7.74 11.75
N PRO A 180 -0.22 -8.72 12.21
CA PRO A 180 -0.08 -9.06 13.63
C PRO A 180 0.57 -7.95 14.46
N TRP A 181 1.43 -7.12 13.86
CA TRP A 181 2.02 -5.95 14.52
C TRP A 181 1.06 -4.76 14.64
N GLU A 182 -0.16 -4.89 14.11
CA GLU A 182 -1.23 -3.91 14.29
C GLU A 182 -2.12 -4.23 15.49
N ASP A 183 -2.07 -5.48 15.97
CA ASP A 183 -2.80 -5.94 17.13
C ASP A 183 -2.23 -5.26 18.39
N GLU A 184 -3.04 -4.42 19.05
CA GLU A 184 -2.64 -3.69 20.26
C GLU A 184 -2.19 -4.64 21.38
N GLY A 185 -2.69 -5.89 21.37
CA GLY A 185 -2.24 -6.94 22.31
C GLY A 185 -0.79 -7.37 22.11
N ALA A 186 -0.23 -7.25 20.89
CA ALA A 186 1.17 -7.60 20.62
C ALA A 186 2.15 -6.56 21.16
N ALA A 187 1.74 -5.29 21.27
CA ALA A 187 2.55 -4.20 21.79
C ALA A 187 2.76 -4.29 23.32
N ILE A 188 1.84 -4.92 24.05
CA ILE A 188 1.96 -5.12 25.51
C ILE A 188 3.05 -6.15 25.85
N THR A 189 3.26 -7.16 25.01
CA THR A 189 4.30 -8.17 25.19
C THR A 189 5.72 -7.68 24.94
N ASP A 190 5.92 -6.71 24.05
CA ASP A 190 7.27 -6.14 23.76
C ASP A 190 7.77 -5.24 24.90
N HIS A 191 6.85 -4.62 25.66
CA HIS A 191 7.18 -3.82 26.84
C HIS A 191 7.51 -4.65 28.10
N LEU A 192 7.18 -5.93 28.14
CA LEU A 192 7.43 -6.81 29.30
C LEU A 192 8.65 -7.71 29.16
N LEU A 193 9.30 -7.74 27.99
CA LEU A 193 10.49 -8.58 27.72
C LEU A 193 11.75 -7.77 27.39
N GLY A 194 11.68 -6.44 27.55
CA GLY A 194 12.80 -5.52 27.37
C GLY A 194 13.35 -4.97 28.69
N GLU A 195 13.87 -5.86 29.55
CA GLU A 195 14.85 -5.53 30.59
C GLU A 195 16.12 -6.38 30.38
#